data_AF-A0A438M062-F1
#
_entry.id   AF-A0A438M062-F1
#
_cell.length_a   1.000
_cell.length_b   1.000
_cell.length_c   1.000
_cell.angle_alpha   90.00
_cell.angle_beta   90.00
_cell.angle_gamma   90.00
#
_symmetry.space_group_name_H-M   'P 1'
#
loop_
_entity.id
_entity.type
_entity.pdbx_description
1 polymer ?
#
loop_
_entity_poly.entity_id
_entity_poly.type
_entity_poly.pdbx_seq_one_letter_code
_entity_poly.pdbx_strand_id
1 'polypeptide(L)'
;MPRPAKAPDLAPVDMELPLWPALVRARRRLEAVRSATGRMATLVGAAAAAAGLFTGQWTGASLLADAALTLIGLGTLRLWKPDGQQRAVASVLYLAPGTSLAALLLAEQMVPGIHPVEALGLTVWTAGTWVMRPAYVGRRMLAPPPPAPAAELATLEEAEVSDHPIAQWWARTVAVKDGAAPGTVLDDIHRTGPKSMRAVIRATTPGRPVPDISIRNLSAAMDIPEDLITIGPVPGRGAGVRLLTIGNPEESEDLATVWDKRIAPAAMPGAVLTSVRAGRPGGAGHTITTTASTTTSTEEDA
;
A
#
# COMPACT_ATOMS: atom_id res chain seq x y z
N MET A 1 10.30 -56.68 -18.40
CA MET A 1 10.28 -55.78 -17.22
C MET A 1 8.88 -55.22 -17.06
N PRO A 2 8.20 -55.44 -15.92
CA PRO A 2 6.85 -54.94 -15.69
C PRO A 2 6.87 -53.40 -15.60
N ARG A 3 5.86 -52.77 -16.23
CA ARG A 3 5.67 -51.32 -16.23
C ARG A 3 5.33 -50.89 -14.79
N PRO A 4 6.00 -49.88 -14.19
CA PRO A 4 5.68 -49.43 -12.85
C PRO A 4 4.23 -48.99 -12.79
N ALA A 5 3.51 -49.43 -11.75
CA ALA A 5 2.12 -49.09 -11.52
C ALA A 5 1.98 -47.57 -11.43
N LYS A 6 0.95 -47.03 -12.12
CA LYS A 6 0.65 -45.59 -12.11
C LYS A 6 0.36 -45.17 -10.67
N ALA A 7 1.08 -44.17 -10.16
CA ALA A 7 0.84 -43.63 -8.84
C ALA A 7 -0.61 -43.15 -8.73
N PRO A 8 -1.28 -43.39 -7.57
CA PRO A 8 -2.65 -42.93 -7.37
C PRO A 8 -2.71 -41.39 -7.44
N ASP A 9 -3.71 -40.87 -8.15
CA ASP A 9 -3.98 -39.43 -8.19
C ASP A 9 -4.31 -38.95 -6.77
N LEU A 10 -3.48 -38.08 -6.23
CA LEU A 10 -3.72 -37.46 -4.94
C LEU A 10 -4.91 -36.49 -5.09
N ALA A 11 -5.87 -36.59 -4.18
CA ALA A 11 -7.00 -35.67 -4.13
C ALA A 11 -6.49 -34.24 -3.90
N PRO A 12 -7.03 -33.23 -4.60
CA PRO A 12 -6.65 -31.85 -4.37
C PRO A 12 -7.01 -31.46 -2.94
N VAL A 13 -6.00 -31.08 -2.17
CA VAL A 13 -6.18 -30.52 -0.82
C VAL A 13 -6.28 -29.01 -0.99
N ASP A 14 -7.49 -28.48 -0.88
CA ASP A 14 -7.71 -27.03 -0.83
C ASP A 14 -7.22 -26.50 0.52
N MET A 15 -5.95 -26.11 0.56
CA MET A 15 -5.36 -25.43 1.70
C MET A 15 -5.65 -23.94 1.59
N GLU A 16 -6.54 -23.42 2.42
CA GLU A 16 -6.70 -21.98 2.63
C GLU A 16 -5.45 -21.45 3.34
N LEU A 17 -4.50 -20.95 2.55
CA LEU A 17 -3.33 -20.27 3.09
C LEU A 17 -3.81 -18.99 3.79
N PRO A 18 -3.50 -18.78 5.08
CA PRO A 18 -3.90 -17.57 5.78
C PRO A 18 -3.33 -16.35 5.04
N LEU A 19 -4.22 -15.45 4.61
CA LEU A 19 -3.85 -14.23 3.91
C LEU A 19 -3.26 -13.23 4.90
N TRP A 20 -1.93 -13.21 5.02
CA TRP A 20 -1.25 -12.29 5.93
C TRP A 20 -1.42 -10.84 5.44
N PRO A 21 -2.11 -9.95 6.18
CA PRO A 21 -2.38 -8.58 5.71
C PRO A 21 -1.11 -7.78 5.44
N ALA A 22 -0.01 -8.10 6.12
CA ALA A 22 1.30 -7.51 5.87
C ALA A 22 1.85 -7.88 4.48
N LEU A 23 1.74 -9.14 4.08
CA LEU A 23 2.21 -9.63 2.78
C LEU A 23 1.40 -9.00 1.63
N VAL A 24 0.08 -8.90 1.79
CA VAL A 24 -0.80 -8.23 0.81
C VAL A 24 -0.42 -6.76 0.65
N ARG A 25 -0.17 -6.05 1.75
CA ARG A 25 0.31 -4.64 1.71
C ARG A 25 1.68 -4.51 1.05
N ALA A 26 2.61 -5.41 1.35
CA ALA A 26 3.95 -5.43 0.74
C ALA A 26 3.87 -5.67 -0.78
N ARG A 27 3.07 -6.64 -1.23
CA ARG A 27 2.84 -6.91 -2.66
C ARG A 27 2.26 -5.71 -3.40
N ARG A 28 1.24 -5.04 -2.83
CA ARG A 28 0.66 -3.82 -3.42
C ARG A 28 1.67 -2.68 -3.52
N ARG A 29 2.51 -2.49 -2.49
CA ARG A 29 3.58 -1.48 -2.52
C ARG A 29 4.60 -1.78 -3.60
N LEU A 30 5.03 -3.05 -3.71
CA LEU A 30 5.95 -3.47 -4.76
C LEU A 30 5.37 -3.27 -6.16
N GLU A 31 4.07 -3.53 -6.35
CA GLU A 31 3.37 -3.25 -7.60
C GLU A 31 3.33 -1.75 -7.92
N ALA A 32 3.04 -0.91 -6.92
CA ALA A 32 3.06 0.55 -7.08
C ALA A 32 4.45 1.08 -7.45
N VAL A 33 5.49 0.63 -6.75
CA VAL A 33 6.89 0.98 -7.04
C VAL A 33 7.25 0.54 -8.46
N ARG A 34 6.97 -0.71 -8.84
CA ARG A 34 7.24 -1.20 -10.20
C ARG A 34 6.47 -0.42 -11.27
N SER A 35 5.23 -0.01 -11.00
CA SER A 35 4.45 0.85 -11.92
C SER A 35 5.06 2.24 -12.07
N ALA A 36 5.59 2.81 -10.98
CA ALA A 36 6.28 4.08 -11.01
C ALA A 36 7.62 3.98 -11.77
N THR A 37 8.42 2.95 -11.49
CA THR A 37 9.69 2.68 -12.19
C THR A 37 9.47 2.51 -13.69
N GLY A 38 8.44 1.77 -14.11
CA GLY A 38 8.12 1.63 -15.54
C GLY A 38 7.79 2.97 -16.21
N ARG A 39 7.04 3.84 -15.52
CA ARG A 39 6.72 5.19 -16.04
C ARG A 39 7.95 6.09 -16.13
N MET A 40 8.79 6.06 -15.10
CA MET A 40 10.05 6.81 -15.11
C MET A 40 10.98 6.32 -16.22
N ALA A 41 11.08 5.01 -16.44
CA ALA A 41 11.86 4.44 -17.52
C ALA A 41 11.34 4.90 -18.90
N THR A 42 10.02 4.93 -19.13
CA THR A 42 9.46 5.45 -20.38
C THR A 42 9.75 6.94 -20.57
N LEU A 43 9.63 7.76 -19.51
CA LEU A 43 9.94 9.19 -19.59
C LEU A 43 11.42 9.45 -19.87
N VAL A 44 12.30 8.71 -19.19
CA VAL A 44 13.75 8.79 -19.42
C VAL A 44 14.11 8.33 -20.83
N GLY A 45 13.52 7.23 -21.30
CA GLY A 45 13.73 6.74 -22.67
C GLY A 45 13.24 7.72 -23.73
N ALA A 46 12.06 8.32 -23.55
CA ALA A 46 11.53 9.35 -24.45
C ALA A 46 12.39 10.61 -24.45
N ALA A 47 12.86 11.07 -23.28
CA ALA A 47 13.77 12.20 -23.17
C ALA A 47 15.13 11.92 -23.83
N ALA A 48 15.67 10.71 -23.65
CA ALA A 48 16.92 10.29 -24.28
C ALA A 48 16.78 10.21 -25.81
N ALA A 49 15.68 9.64 -26.32
CA ALA A 49 15.38 9.60 -27.75
C ALA A 49 15.21 11.02 -28.31
N ALA A 50 14.50 11.90 -27.60
CA ALA A 50 14.35 13.30 -27.98
C ALA A 50 15.70 14.04 -28.02
N ALA A 51 16.61 13.79 -27.06
CA ALA A 51 17.95 14.35 -27.09
C ALA A 51 18.79 13.82 -28.26
N GLY A 52 18.59 12.55 -28.65
CA GLY A 52 19.20 11.93 -29.82
C GLY A 52 18.88 12.65 -31.13
N LEU A 53 17.63 13.11 -31.30
CA LEU A 53 17.19 13.89 -32.47
C LEU A 53 18.02 15.19 -32.67
N PHE A 54 18.56 15.76 -31.59
CA PHE A 54 19.36 16.99 -31.66
C PHE A 54 20.86 16.72 -31.71
N THR A 55 21.31 15.51 -31.33
CA THR A 55 22.72 15.21 -31.14
C THR A 55 23.04 13.78 -31.60
N GLY A 56 23.34 13.63 -32.89
CA GLY A 56 23.62 12.32 -33.51
C GLY A 56 24.78 11.52 -32.87
N GLN A 57 25.64 12.17 -32.07
CA GLN A 57 26.72 11.51 -31.32
C GLN A 57 26.23 10.57 -30.20
N TRP A 58 25.00 10.76 -29.69
CA TRP A 58 24.48 9.99 -28.55
C TRP A 58 23.53 8.85 -28.95
N THR A 59 23.09 8.80 -30.21
CA THR A 59 22.10 7.83 -30.70
C THR A 59 22.55 6.37 -30.52
N GLY A 60 23.84 6.08 -30.71
CA GLY A 60 24.40 4.75 -30.48
C GLY A 60 24.38 4.33 -29.01
N ALA A 61 24.68 5.26 -28.10
CA ALA A 61 24.66 5.00 -26.65
C ALA A 61 23.22 4.80 -26.14
N SER A 62 22.25 5.56 -26.66
CA SER A 62 20.84 5.37 -26.31
C SER A 62 20.28 4.04 -26.82
N LEU A 63 20.66 3.61 -28.03
CA LEU A 63 20.29 2.28 -28.55
C LEU A 63 20.85 1.14 -27.70
N LEU A 64 22.12 1.24 -27.28
CA LEU A 64 22.72 0.25 -26.38
C LEU A 64 22.04 0.22 -25.01
N ALA A 65 21.71 1.39 -24.45
CA ALA A 65 21.01 1.48 -23.18
C ALA A 65 19.59 0.87 -23.27
N ASP A 66 18.86 1.14 -24.35
CA ASP A 66 17.51 0.60 -24.56
C ASP A 66 17.54 -0.92 -24.80
N ALA A 67 18.51 -1.41 -25.59
CA ALA A 67 18.75 -2.84 -25.78
C ALA A 67 19.08 -3.53 -24.45
N ALA A 68 19.97 -2.95 -23.64
CA ALA A 68 20.32 -3.49 -22.33
C ALA A 68 19.10 -3.54 -21.39
N LEU A 69 18.29 -2.46 -21.35
CA LEU A 69 17.08 -2.39 -20.53
C LEU A 69 16.06 -3.45 -20.96
N THR A 70 15.86 -3.61 -22.27
CA THR A 70 14.95 -4.60 -22.85
C THR A 70 15.41 -6.03 -22.53
N LEU A 71 16.70 -6.31 -22.65
CA LEU A 71 17.28 -7.62 -22.32
C LEU A 71 17.21 -7.94 -20.83
N ILE A 72 17.47 -6.97 -19.95
CA ILE A 72 17.31 -7.13 -18.49
C ILE A 72 15.86 -7.47 -18.17
N GLY A 73 14.92 -6.71 -18.73
CA GLY A 73 13.49 -6.95 -18.53
C GLY A 73 13.04 -8.32 -19.03
N LEU A 74 13.52 -8.75 -20.19
CA LEU A 74 13.28 -10.10 -20.73
C LEU A 74 13.89 -11.20 -19.85
N GLY A 75 15.11 -10.99 -19.35
CA GLY A 75 15.81 -11.90 -18.45
C GLY A 75 15.07 -12.09 -17.13
N THR A 76 14.58 -11.00 -16.53
CA THR A 76 13.77 -11.09 -15.29
C THR A 76 12.45 -11.84 -15.51
N LEU A 77 11.81 -11.67 -16.67
CA LEU A 77 10.64 -12.44 -17.08
C LEU A 77 10.95 -13.94 -17.22
N ARG A 78 12.12 -14.27 -17.77
CA ARG A 78 12.58 -15.65 -17.98
C ARG A 78 12.86 -16.39 -16.67
N LEU A 79 13.37 -15.67 -15.66
CA LEU A 79 13.76 -16.23 -14.37
C LEU A 79 12.57 -16.47 -13.43
N TRP A 80 11.45 -15.77 -13.64
CA TRP A 80 10.32 -15.75 -12.69
C TRP A 80 9.11 -16.59 -13.11
N LYS A 81 9.11 -17.31 -14.25
CA LYS A 81 7.89 -17.97 -14.74
C LYS A 81 8.00 -19.35 -15.39
N PRO A 82 6.96 -20.21 -15.20
CA PRO A 82 6.84 -21.53 -15.80
C PRO A 82 6.46 -21.48 -17.30
N ASP A 83 6.67 -22.59 -17.99
CA ASP A 83 6.54 -22.76 -19.45
C ASP A 83 5.08 -22.71 -19.97
N GLY A 84 4.90 -22.30 -21.24
CA GLY A 84 3.60 -22.34 -21.94
C GLY A 84 3.33 -21.17 -22.91
N GLN A 85 2.19 -21.20 -23.61
CA GLN A 85 1.78 -20.15 -24.57
C GLN A 85 1.68 -18.75 -23.96
N GLN A 86 1.30 -18.63 -22.68
CA GLN A 86 1.22 -17.34 -22.00
C GLN A 86 2.58 -16.64 -21.89
N ARG A 87 3.67 -17.41 -21.78
CA ARG A 87 5.04 -16.88 -21.76
C ARG A 87 5.39 -16.26 -23.11
N ALA A 88 5.03 -16.90 -24.22
CA ALA A 88 5.29 -16.37 -25.55
C ALA A 88 4.57 -15.02 -25.77
N VAL A 89 3.28 -14.94 -25.43
CA VAL A 89 2.50 -13.69 -25.55
C VAL A 89 3.08 -12.58 -24.66
N ALA A 90 3.44 -12.90 -23.42
CA ALA A 90 4.05 -11.93 -22.52
C ALA A 90 5.43 -11.46 -22.99
N SER A 91 6.26 -12.36 -23.54
CA SER A 91 7.55 -12.01 -24.12
C SER A 91 7.39 -11.10 -25.33
N VAL A 92 6.44 -11.36 -26.22
CA VAL A 92 6.16 -10.49 -27.38
C VAL A 92 5.70 -9.11 -26.92
N LEU A 93 4.76 -9.03 -25.99
CA LEU A 93 4.29 -7.76 -25.42
C LEU A 93 5.39 -6.97 -24.72
N TYR A 94 6.39 -7.66 -24.16
CA TYR A 94 7.52 -7.03 -23.49
C TYR A 94 8.61 -6.56 -24.46
N LEU A 95 8.84 -7.30 -25.54
CA LEU A 95 9.81 -6.96 -26.59
C LEU A 95 9.32 -5.86 -27.52
N ALA A 96 8.02 -5.83 -27.84
CA ALA A 96 7.46 -4.95 -28.85
C ALA A 96 7.80 -3.46 -28.68
N PRO A 97 7.80 -2.86 -27.47
CA PRO A 97 8.19 -1.46 -27.31
C PRO A 97 9.67 -1.23 -27.67
N GLY A 98 10.60 -2.02 -27.11
CA GLY A 98 12.02 -1.85 -27.40
C GLY A 98 12.37 -2.09 -28.87
N THR A 99 11.79 -3.12 -29.48
CA THR A 99 12.06 -3.41 -30.91
C THR A 99 11.47 -2.35 -31.84
N SER A 100 10.29 -1.80 -31.51
CA SER A 100 9.70 -0.71 -32.31
C SER A 100 10.43 0.62 -32.14
N LEU A 101 10.92 0.95 -30.93
CA LEU A 101 11.77 2.12 -30.72
C LEU A 101 13.09 1.99 -31.48
N ALA A 102 13.76 0.84 -31.40
CA ALA A 102 14.99 0.58 -32.14
C ALA A 102 14.77 0.68 -33.66
N ALA A 103 13.63 0.18 -34.17
CA ALA A 103 13.28 0.31 -35.58
C ALA A 103 13.06 1.78 -36.00
N LEU A 104 12.40 2.58 -35.16
CA LEU A 104 12.23 4.02 -35.40
C LEU A 104 13.58 4.75 -35.46
N LEU A 105 14.48 4.47 -34.52
CA LEU A 105 15.81 5.08 -34.48
C LEU A 105 16.70 4.64 -35.65
N LEU A 106 16.59 3.39 -36.11
CA LEU A 106 17.29 2.91 -37.30
C LEU A 106 16.73 3.55 -38.59
N ALA A 107 15.42 3.78 -38.66
CA ALA A 107 14.79 4.46 -39.79
C ALA A 107 15.27 5.92 -39.90
N GLU A 108 15.40 6.61 -38.76
CA GLU A 108 15.93 7.98 -38.67
C GLU A 108 17.39 8.07 -39.18
N GLN A 109 18.23 7.06 -38.89
CA GLN A 109 19.60 7.03 -39.41
C GLN A 109 19.69 6.89 -40.94
N MET A 110 18.66 6.35 -41.59
CA MET A 110 18.66 6.14 -43.04
C MET A 110 18.26 7.39 -43.83
N VAL A 111 17.61 8.37 -43.20
CA VAL A 111 17.15 9.60 -43.86
C VAL A 111 17.74 10.82 -43.15
N PRO A 112 18.80 11.45 -43.70
CA PRO A 112 19.41 12.61 -43.05
C PRO A 112 18.50 13.84 -43.12
N GLY A 113 18.07 14.35 -41.96
CA GLY A 113 17.29 15.59 -41.84
C GLY A 113 16.42 15.61 -40.58
N ILE A 114 15.94 16.78 -40.16
CA ILE A 114 14.91 16.86 -39.10
C ILE A 114 13.54 16.71 -39.77
N HIS A 115 12.91 15.55 -39.60
CA HIS A 115 11.59 15.31 -40.17
C HIS A 115 10.49 15.44 -39.10
N PRO A 116 9.52 16.36 -39.26
CA PRO A 116 8.42 16.53 -38.30
C PRO A 116 7.56 15.26 -38.16
N VAL A 117 7.58 14.39 -39.18
CA VAL A 117 6.91 13.09 -39.16
C VAL A 117 7.54 12.13 -38.16
N GLU A 118 8.86 12.17 -37.96
CA GLU A 118 9.59 11.33 -37.00
C GLU A 118 9.31 11.78 -35.57
N ALA A 119 9.30 13.10 -35.32
CA ALA A 119 8.90 13.66 -34.03
C ALA A 119 7.45 13.31 -33.68
N LEU A 120 6.54 13.35 -34.67
CA LEU A 120 5.15 12.93 -34.50
C LEU A 120 5.06 11.42 -34.22
N GLY A 121 5.83 10.62 -34.95
CA GLY A 121 5.93 9.17 -34.74
C GLY A 121 6.39 8.81 -33.32
N LEU A 122 7.45 9.46 -32.84
CA LEU A 122 7.95 9.30 -31.47
C LEU A 122 6.89 9.70 -30.44
N THR A 123 6.23 10.84 -30.64
CA THR A 123 5.19 11.34 -29.73
C THR A 123 4.00 10.38 -29.66
N VAL A 124 3.52 9.90 -30.81
CA VAL A 124 2.43 8.91 -30.90
C VAL A 124 2.86 7.59 -30.26
N TRP A 125 4.09 7.15 -30.47
CA TRP A 125 4.63 5.94 -29.86
C TRP A 125 4.74 6.05 -28.33
N THR A 126 5.24 7.18 -27.81
CA THR A 126 5.32 7.44 -26.37
C THR A 126 3.92 7.50 -25.76
N ALA A 127 2.98 8.22 -26.38
CA ALA A 127 1.60 8.27 -25.91
C ALA A 127 0.93 6.88 -25.94
N GLY A 128 1.13 6.12 -27.02
CA GLY A 128 0.58 4.79 -27.20
C GLY A 128 1.09 3.79 -26.16
N THR A 129 2.41 3.75 -25.93
CA THR A 129 3.01 2.88 -24.90
C THR A 129 2.59 3.30 -23.49
N TRP A 130 2.43 4.59 -23.23
CA TRP A 130 1.97 5.12 -21.95
C TRP A 130 0.51 4.77 -21.64
N VAL A 131 -0.37 4.80 -22.66
CA VAL A 131 -1.79 4.43 -22.55
C VAL A 131 -1.97 2.91 -22.46
N MET A 132 -1.35 2.14 -23.36
CA MET A 132 -1.53 0.68 -23.39
C MET A 132 -0.93 -0.01 -22.15
N ARG A 133 0.15 0.53 -21.58
CA ARG A 133 0.88 -0.07 -20.46
C ARG A 133 1.14 -1.57 -20.71
N PRO A 134 1.87 -1.94 -21.77
CA PRO A 134 2.02 -3.33 -22.20
C PRO A 134 2.52 -4.26 -21.07
N ALA A 135 3.39 -3.77 -20.18
CA ALA A 135 3.84 -4.50 -19.01
C ALA A 135 2.72 -4.82 -17.99
N TYR A 136 1.73 -3.94 -17.85
CA TYR A 136 0.56 -4.18 -17.00
C TYR A 136 -0.36 -5.24 -17.61
N VAL A 137 -0.64 -5.14 -18.91
CA VAL A 137 -1.49 -6.09 -19.65
C VAL A 137 -0.86 -7.48 -19.64
N GLY A 138 0.43 -7.58 -19.98
CA GLY A 138 1.16 -8.85 -19.95
C GLY A 138 1.15 -9.49 -18.57
N ARG A 139 1.30 -8.70 -17.50
CA ARG A 139 1.20 -9.22 -16.12
C ARG A 139 -0.20 -9.70 -15.77
N ARG A 140 -1.26 -8.98 -16.16
CA ARG A 140 -2.65 -9.40 -15.91
C ARG A 140 -3.00 -10.73 -16.58
N MET A 141 -2.47 -10.97 -17.78
CA MET A 141 -2.64 -12.26 -18.47
C MET A 141 -1.89 -13.39 -17.77
N LEU A 142 -0.75 -13.04 -17.16
CA LEU A 142 0.19 -13.99 -16.57
C LEU A 142 -0.11 -14.34 -15.11
N ALA A 143 -0.64 -13.39 -14.37
CA ALA A 143 -1.06 -13.53 -12.99
C ALA A 143 -2.36 -12.74 -12.91
N PRO A 144 -3.53 -13.41 -12.92
CA PRO A 144 -4.78 -12.74 -12.65
C PRO A 144 -4.57 -11.92 -11.38
N PRO A 145 -4.99 -10.64 -11.36
CA PRO A 145 -4.86 -9.86 -10.15
C PRO A 145 -5.50 -10.69 -9.02
N PRO A 146 -4.87 -10.76 -7.83
CA PRO A 146 -5.54 -11.39 -6.70
C PRO A 146 -6.93 -10.79 -6.65
N PRO A 147 -8.00 -11.61 -6.47
CA PRO A 147 -9.36 -11.10 -6.45
C PRO A 147 -9.33 -9.85 -5.59
N ALA A 148 -9.77 -8.72 -6.19
CA ALA A 148 -9.81 -7.46 -5.45
C ALA A 148 -10.40 -7.83 -4.11
N PRO A 149 -9.69 -7.56 -2.97
CA PRO A 149 -10.10 -8.08 -1.65
C PRO A 149 -11.58 -7.83 -1.63
N ALA A 150 -12.39 -8.91 -1.65
CA ALA A 150 -13.81 -8.82 -2.00
C ALA A 150 -14.26 -7.57 -1.31
N ALA A 151 -14.50 -6.50 -2.10
CA ALA A 151 -14.49 -5.19 -1.51
C ALA A 151 -15.52 -5.37 -0.44
N GLU A 152 -15.07 -5.38 0.80
CA GLU A 152 -16.00 -5.24 1.85
C GLU A 152 -16.39 -3.75 1.65
N LEU A 153 -17.24 -3.44 0.64
CA LEU A 153 -18.67 -3.55 0.85
C LEU A 153 -18.86 -4.61 1.92
N ALA A 154 -18.46 -4.29 3.17
CA ALA A 154 -19.15 -4.74 4.32
C ALA A 154 -20.54 -4.48 3.82
N THR A 155 -21.23 -5.56 3.48
CA THR A 155 -22.65 -5.55 3.23
C THR A 155 -23.09 -4.52 4.24
N LEU A 156 -23.67 -3.42 3.77
CA LEU A 156 -24.28 -2.46 4.65
C LEU A 156 -25.42 -3.25 5.30
N GLU A 157 -25.08 -4.20 6.16
CA GLU A 157 -25.83 -4.72 7.27
C GLU A 157 -26.12 -3.44 8.00
N GLU A 158 -27.23 -2.85 7.56
CA GLU A 158 -28.18 -2.10 8.35
C GLU A 158 -27.72 -2.12 9.80
N ALA A 159 -26.94 -1.09 10.16
CA ALA A 159 -26.01 -1.09 11.28
C ALA A 159 -26.60 -1.86 12.46
N GLU A 160 -26.24 -3.14 12.59
CA GLU A 160 -26.67 -3.94 13.72
C GLU A 160 -26.08 -3.20 14.90
N VAL A 161 -26.97 -2.62 15.72
CA VAL A 161 -26.59 -1.74 16.80
C VAL A 161 -25.59 -2.53 17.62
N SER A 162 -24.32 -2.13 17.55
CA SER A 162 -23.24 -2.85 18.21
C SER A 162 -23.67 -3.18 19.64
N ASP A 163 -23.59 -4.46 20.02
CA ASP A 163 -23.95 -4.94 21.37
C ASP A 163 -23.11 -4.29 22.48
N HIS A 164 -22.13 -3.46 22.11
CA HIS A 164 -21.33 -2.71 23.04
C HIS A 164 -22.19 -1.70 23.83
N PRO A 165 -22.15 -1.72 25.18
CA PRO A 165 -23.00 -0.87 26.01
C PRO A 165 -22.79 0.63 25.76
N ILE A 166 -21.57 1.03 25.41
CA ILE A 166 -21.27 2.42 25.04
C ILE A 166 -21.90 2.81 23.69
N ALA A 167 -21.97 1.91 22.71
CA ALA A 167 -22.64 2.19 21.44
C ALA A 167 -24.16 2.36 21.67
N GLN A 168 -24.75 1.50 22.51
CA GLN A 168 -26.16 1.63 22.88
C GLN A 168 -26.46 2.90 23.69
N TRP A 169 -25.55 3.31 24.58
CA TRP A 169 -25.67 4.59 25.29
C TRP A 169 -25.56 5.77 24.32
N TRP A 170 -24.61 5.71 23.37
CA TRP A 170 -24.45 6.74 22.33
C TRP A 170 -25.73 6.87 21.51
N ALA A 171 -26.30 5.76 21.05
CA ALA A 171 -27.54 5.74 20.27
C ALA A 171 -28.73 6.37 21.03
N ARG A 172 -28.84 6.09 22.34
CA ARG A 172 -29.97 6.55 23.17
C ARG A 172 -29.84 7.98 23.68
N THR A 173 -28.62 8.49 23.87
CA THR A 173 -28.39 9.76 24.57
C THR A 173 -27.76 10.81 23.66
N VAL A 174 -26.82 10.40 22.80
CA VAL A 174 -25.97 11.33 22.05
C VAL A 174 -26.44 11.48 20.60
N ALA A 175 -26.86 10.39 19.96
CA ALA A 175 -27.24 10.36 18.55
C ALA A 175 -28.71 10.71 18.28
N VAL A 176 -29.48 11.04 19.34
CA VAL A 176 -30.86 11.49 19.22
C VAL A 176 -30.94 12.86 18.53
N LYS A 177 -32.13 13.21 18.02
CA LYS A 177 -32.35 14.41 17.21
C LYS A 177 -31.83 15.70 17.84
N ASP A 178 -31.99 15.85 19.15
CA ASP A 178 -31.56 17.03 19.92
C ASP A 178 -30.29 16.75 20.76
N GLY A 179 -29.59 15.66 20.44
CA GLY A 179 -28.37 15.23 21.13
C GLY A 179 -27.10 15.92 20.59
N ALA A 180 -25.95 15.53 21.13
CA ALA A 180 -24.67 16.15 20.76
C ALA A 180 -24.15 15.72 19.36
N ALA A 181 -24.58 14.57 18.85
CA ALA A 181 -24.13 14.04 17.55
C ALA A 181 -25.27 13.36 16.77
N PRO A 182 -26.33 14.10 16.39
CA PRO A 182 -27.51 13.51 15.76
C PRO A 182 -27.16 12.77 14.46
N GLY A 183 -27.80 11.63 14.23
CA GLY A 183 -27.61 10.85 13.00
C GLY A 183 -26.24 10.18 12.89
N THR A 184 -25.59 9.90 14.02
CA THR A 184 -24.31 9.16 14.07
C THR A 184 -24.44 7.83 14.80
N VAL A 185 -23.54 6.90 14.51
CA VAL A 185 -23.34 5.67 15.27
C VAL A 185 -21.87 5.54 15.69
N LEU A 186 -21.63 4.78 16.76
CA LEU A 186 -20.31 4.57 17.32
C LEU A 186 -19.86 3.13 17.07
N ASP A 187 -18.72 2.96 16.41
CA ASP A 187 -18.09 1.69 16.04
C ASP A 187 -16.65 1.60 16.57
N ASP A 188 -16.01 0.43 16.42
CA ASP A 188 -14.59 0.19 16.74
C ASP A 188 -14.17 0.76 18.10
N ILE A 189 -14.97 0.47 19.13
CA ILE A 189 -14.77 1.02 20.47
C ILE A 189 -13.61 0.28 21.14
N HIS A 190 -12.54 1.01 21.43
CA HIS A 190 -11.35 0.53 22.08
C HIS A 190 -11.08 1.32 23.36
N ARG A 191 -11.07 0.64 24.50
CA ARG A 191 -10.64 1.23 25.77
C ARG A 191 -9.11 1.27 25.80
N THR A 192 -8.55 2.47 25.83
CA THR A 192 -7.08 2.69 25.85
C THR A 192 -6.52 2.84 27.26
N GLY A 193 -7.37 3.00 28.26
CA GLY A 193 -6.97 3.12 29.66
C GLY A 193 -8.17 3.20 30.61
N PRO A 194 -7.94 3.41 31.92
CA PRO A 194 -9.01 3.49 32.91
C PRO A 194 -10.01 4.61 32.61
N LYS A 195 -9.51 5.76 32.15
CA LYS A 195 -10.27 6.98 31.80
C LYS A 195 -10.08 7.42 30.35
N SER A 196 -9.54 6.55 29.48
CA SER A 196 -9.31 6.89 28.07
C SER A 196 -9.93 5.86 27.12
N MET A 197 -10.48 6.36 26.02
CA MET A 197 -11.16 5.55 25.02
C MET A 197 -10.97 6.15 23.64
N ARG A 198 -10.93 5.28 22.63
CA ARG A 198 -11.00 5.64 21.22
C ARG A 198 -12.16 4.91 20.57
N ALA A 199 -12.88 5.59 19.70
CA ALA A 199 -13.99 5.01 18.95
C ALA A 199 -14.14 5.70 17.60
N VAL A 200 -14.74 5.00 16.64
CA VAL A 200 -14.99 5.52 15.30
C VAL A 200 -16.45 5.97 15.21
N ILE A 201 -16.67 7.24 14.91
CA ILE A 201 -17.99 7.80 14.66
C ILE A 201 -18.29 7.69 13.16
N ARG A 202 -19.45 7.13 12.83
CA ARG A 202 -19.93 6.98 11.44
C ARG A 202 -21.26 7.71 11.26
N ALA A 203 -21.47 8.28 10.07
CA ALA A 203 -22.80 8.77 9.69
C ALA A 203 -23.77 7.60 9.49
N THR A 204 -24.99 7.72 10.02
CA THR A 204 -26.07 6.74 9.84
C THR A 204 -26.50 6.61 8.37
N THR A 205 -26.47 7.72 7.63
CA THR A 205 -26.81 7.74 6.20
C THR A 205 -25.56 7.51 5.35
N PRO A 206 -25.47 6.40 4.59
CA PRO A 206 -24.31 6.12 3.73
C PRO A 206 -24.04 7.25 2.74
N GLY A 207 -22.76 7.57 2.54
CA GLY A 207 -22.32 8.61 1.59
C GLY A 207 -22.49 10.05 2.08
N ARG A 208 -23.09 10.28 3.27
CA ARG A 208 -23.14 11.61 3.89
C ARG A 208 -21.93 11.83 4.81
N PRO A 209 -21.43 13.08 4.94
CA PRO A 209 -20.42 13.39 5.93
C PRO A 209 -20.98 13.22 7.35
N VAL A 210 -20.11 12.94 8.32
CA VAL A 210 -20.48 12.99 9.74
C VAL A 210 -20.95 14.42 10.05
N PRO A 211 -22.17 14.60 10.61
CA PRO A 211 -22.65 15.89 11.07
C PRO A 211 -21.69 16.55 12.05
N ASP A 212 -21.82 17.87 12.23
CA ASP A 212 -21.01 18.55 13.22
C ASP A 212 -21.40 18.10 14.63
N ILE A 213 -20.40 17.87 15.48
CA ILE A 213 -20.59 17.29 16.81
C ILE A 213 -20.26 18.34 17.85
N SER A 214 -21.25 18.69 18.67
CA SER A 214 -21.07 19.68 19.73
C SER A 214 -20.27 19.07 20.87
N ILE A 215 -18.97 19.39 20.93
CA ILE A 215 -18.07 18.96 22.01
C ILE A 215 -18.61 19.40 23.38
N ARG A 216 -19.18 20.61 23.48
CA ARG A 216 -19.80 21.11 24.72
C ARG A 216 -20.96 20.23 25.19
N ASN A 217 -21.88 19.88 24.28
CA ASN A 217 -23.02 19.04 24.65
C ASN A 217 -22.57 17.60 24.97
N LEU A 218 -21.55 17.11 24.25
CA LEU A 218 -20.98 15.79 24.50
C LEU A 218 -20.26 15.74 25.85
N SER A 219 -19.49 16.78 26.18
CA SER A 219 -18.84 16.99 27.47
C SER A 219 -19.87 16.98 28.62
N ALA A 220 -20.96 17.73 28.47
CA ALA A 220 -22.05 17.75 29.45
C ALA A 220 -22.75 16.39 29.59
N ALA A 221 -22.94 15.65 28.50
CA ALA A 221 -23.60 14.34 28.52
C ALA A 221 -22.72 13.24 29.15
N MET A 222 -21.40 13.34 29.00
CA MET A 222 -20.43 12.36 29.49
C MET A 222 -19.85 12.68 30.86
N ASP A 223 -20.05 13.91 31.35
CA ASP A 223 -19.36 14.47 32.52
C ASP A 223 -17.83 14.41 32.37
N ILE A 224 -17.33 14.86 31.22
CA ILE A 224 -15.89 14.88 30.87
C ILE A 224 -15.50 16.27 30.39
N PRO A 225 -14.40 16.87 30.88
CA PRO A 225 -13.89 18.16 30.41
C PRO A 225 -13.73 18.25 28.87
N GLU A 226 -14.06 19.39 28.28
CA GLU A 226 -14.02 19.61 26.82
C GLU A 226 -12.61 19.40 26.23
N ASP A 227 -11.56 19.72 26.98
CA ASP A 227 -10.15 19.56 26.59
C ASP A 227 -9.71 18.10 26.47
N LEU A 228 -10.46 17.17 27.07
CA LEU A 228 -10.23 15.73 26.98
C LEU A 228 -11.01 15.07 25.84
N ILE A 229 -11.80 15.81 25.07
CA ILE A 229 -12.60 15.27 23.97
C ILE A 229 -12.04 15.79 22.66
N THR A 230 -11.48 14.89 21.86
CA THR A 230 -10.97 15.22 20.52
C THR A 230 -11.71 14.46 19.45
N ILE A 231 -12.22 15.17 18.45
CA ILE A 231 -12.89 14.58 17.27
C ILE A 231 -12.08 14.95 16.03
N GLY A 232 -11.47 13.95 15.39
CA GLY A 232 -10.55 14.14 14.27
C GLY A 232 -10.87 13.28 13.04
N PRO A 233 -10.19 13.51 11.91
CA PRO A 233 -10.31 12.64 10.74
C PRO A 233 -9.65 11.28 10.96
N VAL A 234 -10.21 10.22 10.37
CA VAL A 234 -9.55 8.90 10.31
C VAL A 234 -8.67 8.82 9.07
N PRO A 235 -7.35 8.58 9.19
CA PRO A 235 -6.45 8.50 8.04
C PRO A 235 -6.89 7.46 7.01
N GLY A 236 -6.98 7.87 5.74
CA GLY A 236 -7.37 6.99 4.63
C GLY A 236 -8.87 6.69 4.54
N ARG A 237 -9.72 7.37 5.34
CA ARG A 237 -11.19 7.28 5.26
C ARG A 237 -11.78 8.63 4.85
N GLY A 238 -12.96 8.58 4.22
CA GLY A 238 -13.69 9.79 3.80
C GLY A 238 -14.39 10.50 4.96
N ALA A 239 -15.02 11.64 4.67
CA ALA A 239 -15.69 12.49 5.67
C ALA A 239 -16.92 11.86 6.34
N GLY A 240 -17.39 10.70 5.87
CA GLY A 240 -18.45 9.90 6.53
C GLY A 240 -17.98 9.18 7.79
N VAL A 241 -16.71 9.33 8.18
CA VAL A 241 -16.11 8.74 9.37
C VAL A 241 -15.23 9.74 10.12
N ARG A 242 -15.33 9.78 11.44
CA ARG A 242 -14.44 10.56 12.33
C ARG A 242 -13.94 9.70 13.50
N LEU A 243 -12.78 10.03 14.05
CA LEU A 243 -12.23 9.39 15.24
C LEU A 243 -12.62 10.23 16.46
N LEU A 244 -13.27 9.60 17.43
CA LEU A 244 -13.46 10.11 18.78
C LEU A 244 -12.32 9.60 19.67
N THR A 245 -11.64 10.51 20.34
CA THR A 245 -10.68 10.21 21.39
C THR A 245 -11.13 10.92 22.67
N ILE A 246 -11.22 10.15 23.76
CA ILE A 246 -11.61 10.64 25.08
C ILE A 246 -10.47 10.40 26.05
N GLY A 247 -10.20 11.42 26.86
CA GLY A 247 -9.05 11.47 27.75
C GLY A 247 -7.77 11.77 26.98
N ASN A 248 -6.70 12.02 27.73
CA ASN A 248 -5.39 11.85 27.14
C ASN A 248 -5.24 10.35 26.89
N PRO A 249 -4.97 9.90 25.65
CA PRO A 249 -4.42 8.56 25.50
C PRO A 249 -3.20 8.59 26.40
N GLU A 250 -3.23 7.85 27.52
CA GLU A 250 -2.09 7.74 28.44
C GLU A 250 -0.88 7.66 27.54
N GLU A 251 -0.03 8.69 27.64
CA GLU A 251 1.17 8.93 26.85
C GLU A 251 1.65 7.58 26.35
N SER A 252 1.22 7.21 25.13
CA SER A 252 1.08 5.79 24.73
C SER A 252 2.32 5.10 25.22
N GLU A 253 2.22 4.17 26.20
CA GLU A 253 3.38 3.50 26.81
C GLU A 253 4.39 3.40 25.68
N ASP A 254 5.50 4.16 25.77
CA ASP A 254 6.36 4.45 24.62
C ASP A 254 6.47 3.16 23.81
N LEU A 255 6.26 3.17 22.49
CA LEU A 255 6.21 1.93 21.71
C LEU A 255 7.42 1.03 22.00
N ALA A 256 8.56 1.64 22.37
CA ALA A 256 9.71 0.95 22.94
C ALA A 256 9.39 0.22 24.26
N THR A 257 8.77 0.88 25.23
CA THR A 257 8.29 0.31 26.51
C THR A 257 7.25 -0.81 26.32
N VAL A 258 6.26 -0.67 25.43
CA VAL A 258 5.28 -1.76 25.15
C VAL A 258 5.98 -2.95 24.53
N TRP A 259 6.88 -2.69 23.57
CA TRP A 259 7.65 -3.75 22.95
C TRP A 259 8.51 -4.47 23.99
N ASP A 260 9.28 -3.72 24.77
CA ASP A 260 10.24 -4.25 25.75
C ASP A 260 9.55 -5.06 26.86
N LYS A 261 8.42 -4.57 27.39
CA LYS A 261 7.72 -5.25 28.49
C LYS A 261 6.81 -6.39 28.06
N ARG A 262 6.20 -6.31 26.87
CA ARG A 262 5.13 -7.26 26.48
C ARG A 262 5.47 -8.13 25.29
N ILE A 263 6.11 -7.57 24.26
CA ILE A 263 6.32 -8.27 22.98
C ILE A 263 7.66 -9.01 22.98
N ALA A 264 8.74 -8.37 23.43
CA ALA A 264 10.08 -8.96 23.43
C ALA A 264 10.17 -10.25 24.27
N PRO A 265 9.66 -10.32 25.52
CA PRO A 265 9.77 -11.54 26.32
C PRO A 265 8.97 -12.71 25.75
N ALA A 266 7.85 -12.43 25.07
CA ALA A 266 6.96 -13.45 24.52
C ALA A 266 7.38 -13.91 23.12
N ALA A 267 7.87 -12.99 22.27
CA ALA A 267 8.17 -13.28 20.87
C ALA A 267 9.66 -13.51 20.58
N MET A 268 10.56 -12.87 21.34
CA MET A 268 12.02 -12.91 21.13
C MET A 268 12.80 -12.80 22.45
N PRO A 269 12.81 -13.86 23.29
CA PRO A 269 13.53 -13.84 24.56
C PRO A 269 15.01 -13.50 24.34
N GLY A 270 15.52 -12.49 25.05
CA GLY A 270 16.92 -12.05 24.97
C GLY A 270 17.23 -11.01 23.88
N ALA A 271 16.25 -10.57 23.08
CA ALA A 271 16.45 -9.49 22.12
C ALA A 271 16.24 -8.11 22.79
N VAL A 272 17.27 -7.26 22.76
CA VAL A 272 17.20 -5.86 23.22
C VAL A 272 16.88 -4.95 22.04
N LEU A 273 15.86 -4.11 22.18
CA LEU A 273 15.47 -3.19 21.13
C LEU A 273 16.39 -1.96 21.12
N THR A 274 17.22 -1.84 20.09
CA THR A 274 18.25 -0.77 20.02
C THR A 274 17.73 0.55 19.46
N SER A 275 16.66 0.55 18.65
CA SER A 275 15.97 1.78 18.24
C SER A 275 14.58 1.48 17.66
N VAL A 276 13.59 2.34 17.97
CA VAL A 276 12.28 2.36 17.28
C VAL A 276 12.25 3.52 16.32
N ARG A 277 12.11 3.24 15.02
CA ARG A 277 11.92 4.30 14.01
C ARG A 277 10.42 4.55 13.79
N ALA A 278 9.85 5.47 14.57
CA ALA A 278 8.49 5.94 14.36
C ALA A 278 8.47 6.98 13.22
N GLY A 279 8.39 6.51 11.97
CA GLY A 279 8.32 7.38 10.79
C GLY A 279 6.90 7.55 10.26
N ARG A 280 6.46 8.80 10.05
CA ARG A 280 5.39 9.12 9.09
C ARG A 280 5.95 8.87 7.69
N PRO A 281 5.32 8.07 6.81
CA PRO A 281 5.85 7.90 5.46
C PRO A 281 5.72 9.25 4.71
N GLY A 282 6.85 9.94 4.51
CA GLY A 282 6.94 11.20 3.76
C GLY A 282 7.36 12.45 4.56
N GLY A 283 7.49 12.37 5.89
CA GLY A 283 8.09 13.44 6.71
C GLY A 283 9.54 13.13 7.05
N ALA A 284 10.41 14.13 7.09
CA ALA A 284 11.77 13.97 7.60
C ALA A 284 11.71 13.37 9.02
N GLY A 285 12.10 12.11 9.16
CA GLY A 285 11.97 11.38 10.42
C GLY A 285 12.87 12.00 11.49
N HIS A 286 12.30 12.30 12.66
CA HIS A 286 13.08 12.54 13.87
C HIS A 286 13.48 11.18 14.44
N THR A 287 14.78 10.93 14.53
CA THR A 287 15.33 9.79 15.26
C THR A 287 15.38 10.18 16.73
N ILE A 288 14.57 9.52 17.57
CA ILE A 288 14.74 9.59 19.01
C ILE A 288 15.76 8.52 19.38
N THR A 289 16.98 8.93 19.68
CA THR A 289 18.05 8.04 20.16
C THR A 289 17.99 8.00 21.67
N THR A 290 17.44 6.94 22.24
CA THR A 290 17.54 6.67 23.68
C THR A 290 18.77 5.79 23.90
N THR A 291 19.84 6.35 24.45
CA THR A 291 21.06 5.59 24.80
C THR A 291 20.84 4.91 26.14
N ALA A 292 20.67 3.58 26.13
CA ALA A 292 20.69 2.78 27.35
C ALA A 292 22.15 2.43 27.69
N SER A 293 22.62 2.87 28.86
CA SER A 293 23.92 2.47 29.41
C SER A 293 23.76 1.12 30.12
N THR A 294 24.41 0.08 29.61
CA THR A 294 24.49 -1.23 30.26
C THR A 294 25.49 -1.15 31.42
N THR A 295 25.00 -1.12 32.65
CA THR A 295 25.83 -1.35 33.83
C THR A 295 25.99 -2.86 34.00
N THR A 296 27.12 -3.41 33.53
CA THR A 296 27.47 -4.80 33.78
C THR A 296 27.86 -4.92 35.26
N SER A 297 26.95 -5.44 36.08
CA SER A 297 27.28 -5.87 37.44
C SER A 297 28.15 -7.12 37.33
N THR A 298 29.45 -6.96 37.56
CA THR A 298 30.36 -8.08 37.75
C THR A 298 30.00 -8.75 39.06
N GLU A 299 29.37 -9.92 38.97
CA GLU A 299 29.13 -10.83 40.08
C GLU A 299 30.48 -11.50 40.40
N GLU A 300 31.14 -10.98 41.44
CA GLU A 300 32.38 -11.50 41.99
C GLU A 300 32.02 -12.53 43.06
N ASP A 301 32.29 -13.80 42.73
CA ASP A 301 32.10 -14.98 43.56
C ASP A 301 32.76 -14.86 44.95
N ALA A 302 32.04 -15.32 45.97
CA ALA A 302 32.59 -15.76 47.25
C ALA A 302 31.99 -17.11 47.63
#